data_AF-A0A945D552-F1
#
_entry.id   AF-A0A945D552-F1
#
_cell.length_a   1.000
_cell.length_b   1.000
_cell.length_c   1.000
_cell.angle_alpha   90.00
_cell.angle_beta   90.00
_cell.angle_gamma   90.00
#
_symmetry.space_group_name_H-M   'P 1'
#
loop_
_entity.id
_entity.type
_entity.pdbx_description
1 polymer ?
#
loop_
_entity_poly.entity_id
_entity_poly.type
_entity_poly.pdbx_seq_one_letter_code
_entity_poly.pdbx_strand_id
1 'polypeptide(L)'
;MSAIFATTIFVLFGMAPTLVSIFVQRRPGISSSTVIMMFNFAGLMPIIGLVWSGPMEGGTRALGEMLNWLIIYGAAATGAIIAWASPHASAMFTQLFAGSRSAKIKARQKELYDEWGSSVVE
;
A
#
# COMPACT_ATOMS: atom_id res chain seq x y z
N MET A 1 -23.12 -17.81 19.15
CA MET A 1 -23.36 -18.26 17.76
C MET A 1 -23.37 -17.10 16.77
N SER A 2 -24.04 -15.99 17.10
CA SER A 2 -24.10 -14.78 16.26
C SER A 2 -22.74 -14.09 16.04
N ALA A 3 -21.85 -14.04 17.04
CA ALA A 3 -20.54 -13.40 16.89
C ALA A 3 -19.64 -14.12 15.88
N ILE A 4 -19.61 -15.46 15.92
CA ILE A 4 -18.89 -16.29 14.95
C ILE A 4 -19.48 -16.07 13.55
N PHE A 5 -20.81 -16.16 13.42
CA PHE A 5 -21.50 -15.91 12.15
C PHE A 5 -21.15 -14.54 11.56
N ALA A 6 -21.27 -13.47 12.36
CA ALA A 6 -20.93 -12.12 11.92
C ALA A 6 -19.45 -11.99 11.54
N THR A 7 -18.55 -12.59 12.32
CA THR A 7 -17.11 -12.60 12.00
C THR A 7 -16.84 -13.31 10.67
N THR A 8 -17.50 -14.43 10.38
CA THR A 8 -17.36 -15.13 9.09
C THR A 8 -17.79 -14.24 7.93
N ILE A 9 -18.92 -13.55 8.05
CA ILE A 9 -19.41 -12.61 7.02
C ILE A 9 -18.43 -11.44 6.85
N PHE A 10 -17.98 -10.83 7.94
CA PHE A 10 -17.01 -9.74 7.89
C PHE A 10 -15.68 -10.15 7.26
N VAL A 11 -15.15 -11.34 7.58
CA VAL A 11 -13.92 -11.83 6.95
C VAL A 11 -14.14 -12.14 5.48
N LEU A 12 -15.21 -12.84 5.11
CA LEU A 12 -15.48 -13.25 3.74
C LEU A 12 -15.67 -12.06 2.80
N PHE A 13 -16.50 -11.09 3.19
CA PHE A 13 -16.82 -9.92 2.36
C PHE A 13 -15.84 -8.76 2.60
N GLY A 14 -15.41 -8.54 3.85
CA GLY A 14 -14.49 -7.46 4.18
C GLY A 14 -13.10 -7.64 3.56
N MET A 15 -12.67 -8.88 3.30
CA MET A 15 -11.40 -9.20 2.62
C MET A 15 -11.53 -9.25 1.08
N ALA A 16 -12.72 -9.00 0.51
CA ALA A 16 -12.91 -9.00 -0.95
C ALA A 16 -11.93 -8.08 -1.71
N PRO A 17 -11.58 -6.86 -1.24
CA PRO A 17 -10.59 -6.02 -1.91
C PRO A 17 -9.20 -6.66 -1.98
N THR A 18 -8.82 -7.41 -0.95
CA THR A 18 -7.55 -8.15 -0.95
C THR A 18 -7.56 -9.23 -2.04
N LEU A 19 -8.64 -10.01 -2.14
CA LEU A 19 -8.79 -11.01 -3.20
C LEU A 19 -8.69 -10.38 -4.58
N VAL A 20 -9.42 -9.28 -4.82
CA VAL A 20 -9.37 -8.53 -6.07
C VAL A 20 -7.95 -8.05 -6.38
N SER A 21 -7.22 -7.55 -5.38
CA SER A 21 -5.86 -7.05 -5.59
C SER A 21 -4.87 -8.13 -6.02
N ILE A 22 -5.07 -9.38 -5.56
CA ILE A 22 -4.27 -10.54 -5.96
C ILE A 22 -4.52 -10.90 -7.43
N PHE A 23 -5.79 -10.85 -7.88
CA PHE A 23 -6.15 -11.22 -9.26
C PHE A 23 -5.86 -10.12 -10.29
N VAL A 24 -5.99 -8.85 -9.92
CA VAL A 24 -5.84 -7.72 -10.86
C VAL A 24 -4.37 -7.45 -11.22
N GLN A 25 -3.41 -7.85 -10.38
CA GLN A 25 -2.01 -7.53 -10.60
C GLN A 25 -1.41 -8.28 -11.80
N ARG A 26 -1.13 -7.51 -12.86
CA ARG A 26 -0.51 -7.99 -14.11
C ARG A 26 1.02 -8.10 -14.05
N ARG A 27 1.67 -7.48 -13.07
CA ARG A 27 3.11 -7.61 -12.83
C ARG A 27 3.32 -8.22 -11.45
N PRO A 28 3.96 -9.39 -11.34
CA PRO A 28 4.21 -10.02 -10.06
C PRO A 28 5.23 -9.16 -9.30
N GLY A 29 4.74 -8.40 -8.33
CA GLY A 29 5.53 -7.69 -7.34
C GLY A 29 4.91 -7.96 -5.98
N ILE A 30 5.64 -8.63 -5.09
CA ILE A 30 5.15 -9.05 -3.77
C ILE A 30 4.64 -7.85 -2.94
N SER A 31 5.14 -6.64 -3.20
CA SER A 31 4.86 -5.47 -2.37
C SER A 31 3.43 -4.93 -2.48
N SER A 32 2.84 -4.85 -3.68
CA SER A 32 1.60 -4.09 -3.88
C SER A 32 0.37 -4.79 -3.27
N SER A 33 0.18 -6.09 -3.54
CA SER A 33 -0.93 -6.87 -2.93
C SER A 33 -0.78 -6.96 -1.42
N THR A 34 0.46 -7.11 -0.94
CA THR A 34 0.73 -7.23 0.49
C THR A 34 0.38 -5.95 1.23
N VAL A 35 0.67 -4.78 0.67
CA VAL A 35 0.26 -3.49 1.27
C VAL A 35 -1.27 -3.40 1.36
N ILE A 36 -1.98 -3.69 0.27
CA ILE A 36 -3.45 -3.66 0.27
C ILE A 36 -4.02 -4.64 1.29
N MET A 37 -3.48 -5.86 1.36
CA MET A 37 -3.87 -6.88 2.33
C MET A 37 -3.70 -6.39 3.77
N MET A 38 -2.54 -5.82 4.10
CA MET A 38 -2.24 -5.33 5.46
C MET A 38 -3.22 -4.24 5.87
N PHE A 39 -3.48 -3.28 4.98
CA PHE A 39 -4.41 -2.18 5.26
C PHE A 39 -5.86 -2.65 5.36
N ASN A 40 -6.30 -3.53 4.45
CA ASN A 40 -7.64 -4.09 4.49
C ASN A 40 -7.88 -4.90 5.78
N PHE A 41 -6.91 -5.71 6.17
CA PHE A 41 -6.94 -6.46 7.42
C PHE A 41 -6.92 -5.55 8.66
N ALA A 42 -6.10 -4.49 8.64
CA ALA A 42 -6.07 -3.51 9.72
C ALA A 42 -7.42 -2.80 9.90
N GLY A 43 -8.13 -2.47 8.81
CA GLY A 43 -9.48 -1.90 8.88
C GLY A 43 -10.55 -2.88 9.36
N LEU A 44 -10.34 -4.18 9.13
CA LEU A 44 -11.24 -5.25 9.58
C LEU A 44 -11.13 -5.54 11.08
N MET A 45 -9.92 -5.47 11.63
CA MET A 45 -9.62 -5.81 13.02
C MET A 45 -10.45 -5.07 14.09
N PRO A 46 -10.63 -3.74 14.06
CA PRO A 46 -11.44 -3.06 15.06
C PRO A 46 -12.91 -3.51 15.02
N ILE A 47 -13.44 -3.87 13.85
CA ILE A 47 -14.81 -4.35 13.69
C ILE A 47 -14.97 -5.75 14.27
N ILE A 48 -13.99 -6.64 14.05
CA ILE A 48 -13.96 -7.94 14.74
C ILE A 48 -13.92 -7.71 16.26
N GLY A 49 -13.04 -6.85 16.76
CA GLY A 49 -13.01 -6.51 18.19
C GLY A 49 -14.36 -6.02 18.73
N LEU A 50 -15.06 -5.18 17.98
CA LEU A 50 -16.40 -4.68 18.32
C LEU A 50 -17.44 -5.81 18.39
N VAL A 51 -17.46 -6.72 17.42
CA VAL A 51 -18.37 -7.86 17.36
C VAL A 51 -18.18 -8.81 18.56
N TRP A 52 -16.94 -8.98 19.02
CA TRP A 52 -16.61 -9.88 20.13
C TRP A 52 -16.74 -9.24 21.51
N SER A 53 -16.71 -7.90 21.60
CA SER A 53 -16.86 -7.15 22.86
C SER A 53 -18.30 -6.77 23.18
N GLY A 54 -19.19 -6.72 22.18
CA GLY A 54 -20.60 -6.41 22.36
C GLY A 54 -21.46 -7.60 22.82
N PRO A 55 -22.73 -7.35 23.22
CA PRO A 55 -23.69 -8.42 23.48
C PRO A 55 -23.91 -9.28 22.22
N MET A 56 -24.33 -10.54 22.41
CA MET A 56 -24.53 -11.55 21.35
C MET A 56 -25.37 -11.00 20.16
N GLU A 57 -26.40 -10.19 20.40
CA GLU A 57 -27.23 -9.55 19.36
C GLU A 57 -26.51 -8.45 18.55
N GLY A 58 -25.40 -7.92 19.07
CA GLY A 58 -24.64 -6.85 18.45
C GLY A 58 -23.94 -7.28 17.16
N GLY A 59 -23.56 -8.55 17.03
CA GLY A 59 -22.87 -9.05 15.85
C GLY A 59 -23.70 -8.96 14.56
N THR A 60 -24.99 -9.28 14.62
CA THR A 60 -25.89 -9.17 13.46
C THR A 60 -26.27 -7.73 13.16
N ARG A 61 -26.43 -6.88 14.19
CA ARG A 61 -26.63 -5.43 14.00
C ARG A 61 -25.41 -4.78 13.35
N ALA A 62 -24.20 -5.18 13.74
CA ALA A 62 -22.95 -4.66 13.18
C ALA A 62 -22.85 -4.92 11.67
N LEU A 63 -23.41 -6.01 11.16
CA LEU A 63 -23.44 -6.29 9.71
C LEU A 63 -24.29 -5.28 8.92
N GLY A 64 -25.35 -4.75 9.52
CA GLY A 64 -26.22 -3.74 8.90
C GLY A 64 -25.68 -2.31 9.03
N GLU A 65 -24.63 -2.11 9.82
CA GLU A 65 -24.06 -0.79 10.08
C GLU A 65 -23.13 -0.37 8.94
N MET A 66 -23.55 0.63 8.16
CA MET A 66 -22.82 1.13 6.99
C MET A 66 -21.44 1.65 7.37
N LEU A 67 -21.30 2.29 8.54
CA LEU A 67 -20.01 2.83 8.99
C LEU A 67 -18.94 1.74 9.16
N ASN A 68 -19.32 0.52 9.56
CA ASN A 68 -18.38 -0.59 9.69
C ASN A 68 -17.78 -0.97 8.33
N TRP A 69 -18.60 -1.08 7.29
CA TRP A 69 -18.14 -1.38 5.93
C TRP A 69 -17.32 -0.25 5.32
N LEU A 70 -17.70 1.01 5.61
CA LEU A 70 -16.94 2.18 5.18
C LEU A 70 -15.52 2.17 5.78
N ILE A 71 -15.37 1.79 7.04
CA ILE A 71 -14.05 1.66 7.68
C ILE A 71 -13.22 0.56 7.01
N ILE A 72 -13.80 -0.62 6.80
CA ILE A 72 -13.11 -1.78 6.20
C ILE A 72 -12.62 -1.45 4.78
N TYR A 73 -13.53 -0.94 3.93
CA TYR A 73 -13.20 -0.63 2.55
C TYR A 73 -12.42 0.67 2.39
N GLY A 74 -12.61 1.64 3.28
CA GLY A 74 -11.81 2.86 3.34
C GLY A 74 -10.34 2.57 3.68
N ALA A 75 -10.09 1.65 4.61
CA ALA A 75 -8.74 1.18 4.90
C ALA A 75 -8.13 0.47 3.69
N ALA A 76 -8.87 -0.42 3.03
CA ALA A 76 -8.41 -1.10 1.81
C ALA A 76 -8.08 -0.11 0.68
N ALA A 77 -8.94 0.89 0.46
CA ALA A 77 -8.71 1.95 -0.53
C ALA A 77 -7.46 2.77 -0.20
N THR A 78 -7.23 3.08 1.07
CA THR A 78 -6.00 3.75 1.53
C THR A 78 -4.76 2.93 1.19
N GLY A 79 -4.79 1.63 1.47
CA GLY A 79 -3.72 0.70 1.08
C GLY A 79 -3.47 0.69 -0.42
N ALA A 80 -4.53 0.70 -1.23
CA ALA A 80 -4.42 0.75 -2.70
C ALA A 80 -3.81 2.07 -3.20
N ILE A 81 -4.20 3.20 -2.61
CA ILE A 81 -3.61 4.52 -2.93
C ILE A 81 -2.12 4.53 -2.59
N ILE A 82 -1.73 4.01 -1.43
CA ILE A 82 -0.33 3.94 -1.02
C ILE A 82 0.46 3.04 -1.96
N ALA A 83 -0.07 1.87 -2.30
CA ALA A 83 0.58 0.94 -3.22
C ALA A 83 0.76 1.55 -4.62
N TRP A 84 -0.22 2.32 -5.10
CA TRP A 84 -0.15 3.06 -6.36
C TRP A 84 0.83 4.25 -6.31
N ALA A 85 0.88 4.99 -5.21
CA ALA A 85 1.77 6.13 -5.04
C ALA A 85 3.24 5.74 -4.82
N SER A 86 3.50 4.55 -4.28
CA SER A 86 4.84 4.04 -3.95
C SER A 86 5.87 4.11 -5.10
N PRO A 87 5.59 3.64 -6.33
CA PRO A 87 6.54 3.75 -7.44
C PRO A 87 6.86 5.21 -7.83
N HIS A 88 5.87 6.10 -7.77
CA HIS A 88 6.07 7.52 -8.05
C HIS A 88 6.96 8.19 -6.99
N ALA A 89 6.70 7.88 -5.72
CA ALA A 89 7.54 8.34 -4.63
C ALA A 89 8.98 7.81 -4.77
N SER A 90 9.15 6.52 -5.05
CA SER A 90 10.46 5.90 -5.25
C SER A 90 11.26 6.55 -6.41
N ALA A 91 10.59 6.83 -7.53
CA ALA A 91 11.20 7.53 -8.66
C ALA A 91 11.63 8.96 -8.28
N MET A 92 10.77 9.70 -7.57
CA MET A 92 11.07 11.05 -7.08
C MET A 92 12.27 11.06 -6.12
N PHE A 93 12.30 10.15 -5.14
CA PHE A 93 13.44 10.01 -4.22
C PHE A 93 14.71 9.68 -4.99
N THR A 94 14.65 8.75 -5.95
CA THR A 94 15.81 8.39 -6.77
C THR A 94 16.33 9.61 -7.53
N GLN A 95 15.48 10.45 -8.11
CA GLN A 95 15.91 11.66 -8.83
C GLN A 95 16.54 12.70 -7.90
N LEU A 96 15.94 12.93 -6.72
CA LEU A 96 16.48 13.87 -5.72
C LEU A 96 17.87 13.44 -5.24
N PHE A 97 18.05 12.15 -4.93
CA PHE A 97 19.34 11.65 -4.47
C PHE A 97 20.35 11.43 -5.60
N ALA A 98 19.92 11.00 -6.80
CA ALA A 98 20.79 10.77 -7.95
C ALA A 98 21.25 12.05 -8.65
N GLY A 99 20.56 13.18 -8.45
CA GLY A 99 21.04 14.50 -8.90
C GLY A 99 22.45 14.80 -8.41
N SER A 100 22.80 14.37 -7.19
CA SER A 100 24.16 14.48 -6.65
C SER A 100 25.19 13.67 -7.41
N ARG A 101 24.81 12.49 -7.93
CA ARG A 101 25.71 11.61 -8.68
C ARG A 101 25.98 12.17 -10.08
N SER A 102 24.94 12.69 -10.75
CA SER A 102 25.11 13.35 -12.05
C SER A 102 25.94 14.64 -11.94
N ALA A 103 25.73 15.43 -10.88
CA ALA A 103 26.54 16.60 -10.59
C ALA A 103 28.02 16.25 -10.31
N LYS A 104 28.28 15.19 -9.53
CA LYS A 104 29.64 14.69 -9.29
C LYS A 104 30.32 14.17 -10.55
N ILE A 105 29.59 13.44 -11.41
CA ILE A 105 30.11 12.94 -12.69
C ILE A 105 30.46 14.12 -13.61
N LYS A 106 29.58 15.12 -13.73
CA LYS A 106 29.85 16.33 -14.53
C LYS A 106 31.01 17.14 -13.96
N ALA A 107 31.12 17.28 -12.65
CA ALA A 107 32.24 17.96 -12.00
C ALA A 107 33.57 17.23 -12.28
N ARG A 108 33.58 15.90 -12.20
CA ARG A 108 34.78 15.10 -12.51
C ARG A 108 35.13 15.14 -14.00
N GLN A 109 34.15 15.13 -14.90
CA GLN A 109 34.39 15.31 -16.34
C GLN A 109 34.98 16.69 -16.63
N LYS A 110 34.51 17.75 -15.96
CA LYS A 110 35.08 19.09 -16.08
C LYS A 110 36.53 19.14 -15.56
N GLU A 111 36.80 18.54 -14.41
CA GLU A 111 38.15 18.48 -13.82
C GLU A 111 39.12 17.72 -14.75
N LEU A 112 38.70 16.58 -15.31
CA LEU A 112 39.50 15.83 -16.29
C LEU A 112 39.72 16.62 -17.59
N TYR A 113 38.72 17.37 -18.06
CA TYR A 113 38.86 18.24 -19.23
C TYR A 113 39.84 19.39 -18.97
N ASP A 114 39.77 20.01 -17.79
CA ASP A 114 40.65 21.11 -17.40
C ASP A 114 42.10 20.62 -17.18
N GLU A 115 42.31 19.38 -16.69
CA GLU A 115 43.64 18.77 -16.50
C GLU A 115 44.28 18.24 -17.80
N TRP A 116 43.50 17.58 -18.67
CA TRP A 116 44.03 16.80 -19.82
C TRP A 116 43.66 17.39 -21.18
N GLY A 117 42.90 18.49 -21.22
CA GLY A 117 42.42 19.12 -22.46
C GLY A 117 41.47 18.22 -23.26
N SER A 118 41.23 18.58 -24.52
CA SER A 118 40.26 17.90 -25.41
C SER A 118 40.60 16.45 -25.76
N SER A 119 41.75 15.92 -25.32
CA SER A 119 42.20 14.55 -25.61
C SER A 119 41.38 13.45 -24.92
N VAL A 120 40.57 13.80 -23.92
CA VAL A 120 39.78 12.85 -23.09
C VAL A 120 38.31 12.73 -23.54
N VAL A 121 37.88 13.52 -24.53
CA VAL A 121 36.46 13.61 -24.95
C VAL A 121 36.17 12.90 -26.28
N GLU A 122 37.17 12.28 -26.92
CA GLU A 122 36.94 11.36 -28.06
C GLU A 122 36.57 9.94 -27.62
#